data_AF-B3MWK1-F1
#
_entry.id   AF-B3MWK1-F1
#
_cell.length_a   1.000
_cell.length_b   1.000
_cell.length_c   1.000
_cell.angle_alpha   90.00
_cell.angle_beta   90.00
_cell.angle_gamma   90.00
#
_symmetry.space_group_name_H-M   'P 1'
#
loop_
_entity.id
_entity.type
_entity.pdbx_description
1 polymer ?
#
loop_
_entity_poly.entity_id
_entity_poly.type
_entity_poly.pdbx_seq_one_letter_code
_entity_poly.pdbx_strand_id
1 'polypeptide(L)'
;MWRLVAKPERRNFFMEDDIAYTEDRVPIRRVAFNCTASVPQTHLRLHFISLGEITEITYERPDIKGTMLFERATSAARALYRQEHRVLGRKVYLMACGSAQQPQYDGGKVSGYKLPLLDDVLRMLVTDYLPLEARLTFAATCRRFEEIYTLESKRRGRVLDMAEVGQLTEWGIDQLMRLSGSHIRELRGGPLPLNWPHLKCLAERLGPNCPALKIVHLNEVPLSSPHMFLLFQRAEGLRNVTELSLRRCGLTDQDLPAFHPMGLLFKLDLLGNTGLNGSSLHRLPPSLQVLVLTRCENLDPGNLYKLGCLPELRELRCSMIRYRNLQQDWFEFEDVITVDMDAVYDSVARNCPGLEILEITECPYLDEEEIGGLPRLQRLVLKALPLEPEPYSVKVDLMRKLAERNVLQHLQLGKAGPNYVPSDSLEAISRMTRLRTLVMPNQERSGQELLMLRALTDLRRLDLSGSAFLGNYNVADLVQELRRLKVLKLQRCPLISRRLLPLLVAEMRTRRLNDSDPEVARCLELDVSATKIVSDDLLLVRRDLLKVLIKF
;
A
#
# COMPACT_ATOMS: atom_id res chain seq x y z
N MET A 1 54.44 -22.32 -5.06
CA MET A 1 53.70 -23.00 -3.97
C MET A 1 52.67 -22.00 -3.44
N TRP A 2 51.48 -21.93 -4.04
CA TRP A 2 50.44 -20.99 -3.65
C TRP A 2 49.73 -21.55 -2.40
N ARG A 3 49.98 -20.96 -1.24
CA ARG A 3 49.19 -21.27 -0.03
C ARG A 3 47.74 -20.87 -0.33
N LEU A 4 46.79 -21.79 -0.17
CA LEU A 4 45.37 -21.47 -0.15
C LEU A 4 45.15 -20.42 0.96
N VAL A 5 45.05 -19.15 0.56
CA VAL A 5 44.65 -18.07 1.46
C VAL A 5 43.15 -18.24 1.68
N ALA A 6 42.74 -18.40 2.94
CA ALA A 6 41.34 -18.56 3.31
C ALA A 6 40.48 -17.37 2.82
N LYS A 7 39.27 -17.66 2.33
CA LYS A 7 38.31 -16.62 1.94
C LYS A 7 37.92 -15.79 3.19
N PRO A 8 38.01 -14.45 3.16
CA PRO A 8 37.50 -13.55 4.19
C PRO A 8 36.00 -13.73 4.43
N GLU A 9 35.58 -13.58 5.69
CA GLU A 9 34.21 -13.78 6.15
C GLU A 9 33.22 -12.68 5.69
N ARG A 10 33.72 -11.50 5.26
CA ARG A 10 32.88 -10.38 4.75
C ARG A 10 33.51 -9.70 3.55
N ARG A 11 33.00 -9.94 2.34
CA ARG A 11 33.44 -9.25 1.10
C ARG A 11 32.29 -8.43 0.52
N ASN A 12 32.59 -7.23 0.02
CA ASN A 12 31.68 -6.39 -0.77
C ASN A 12 31.94 -6.52 -2.29
N PHE A 13 32.51 -7.65 -2.71
CA PHE A 13 32.89 -7.97 -4.09
C PHE A 13 32.86 -9.48 -4.29
N PHE A 14 32.77 -9.94 -5.54
CA PHE A 14 32.96 -11.35 -5.90
C PHE A 14 34.21 -11.53 -6.77
N MET A 15 34.71 -12.75 -6.89
CA MET A 15 35.91 -13.08 -7.68
C MET A 15 35.54 -14.04 -8.80
N GLU A 16 36.00 -13.76 -10.01
CA GLU A 16 35.87 -14.60 -11.21
C GLU A 16 37.17 -14.47 -12.02
N ASP A 17 37.76 -15.58 -12.45
CA ASP A 17 39.00 -15.60 -13.24
C ASP A 17 40.14 -14.69 -12.73
N ASP A 18 40.45 -14.76 -11.43
CA ASP A 18 41.46 -13.94 -10.74
C ASP A 18 41.22 -12.42 -10.76
N ILE A 19 40.03 -11.98 -11.13
CA ILE A 19 39.59 -10.59 -11.11
C ILE A 19 38.52 -10.42 -10.04
N ALA A 20 38.61 -9.32 -9.29
CA ALA A 20 37.58 -8.90 -8.35
C ALA A 20 36.56 -8.03 -9.09
N TYR A 21 35.27 -8.27 -8.86
CA TYR A 21 34.17 -7.54 -9.47
C TYR A 21 33.25 -6.93 -8.42
N THR A 22 32.74 -5.73 -8.71
CA THR A 22 31.65 -5.12 -7.95
C THR A 22 30.33 -5.89 -8.17
N GLU A 23 29.28 -5.58 -7.42
CA GLU A 23 27.94 -6.17 -7.63
C GLU A 23 27.41 -6.01 -9.06
N ASP A 24 27.75 -4.89 -9.73
CA ASP A 24 27.40 -4.60 -11.13
C ASP A 24 28.33 -5.28 -12.16
N ARG A 25 29.15 -6.25 -11.73
CA ARG A 25 30.16 -6.93 -12.56
C ARG A 25 31.20 -5.99 -13.19
N VAL A 26 31.50 -4.86 -12.53
CA VAL A 26 32.59 -3.95 -12.98
C VAL A 26 33.92 -4.45 -12.40
N PRO A 27 34.98 -4.63 -13.23
CA PRO A 27 36.30 -5.01 -12.74
C PRO A 27 36.84 -3.99 -11.74
N ILE A 28 37.21 -4.45 -10.56
CA ILE A 28 37.74 -3.60 -9.49
C ILE A 28 39.21 -3.28 -9.77
N ARG A 29 39.50 -1.98 -9.87
CA ARG A 29 40.85 -1.42 -9.90
C ARG A 29 41.09 -0.47 -8.73
N ARG A 30 40.06 0.28 -8.30
CA ARG A 30 40.11 1.18 -7.15
C ARG A 30 39.66 0.45 -5.89
N VAL A 31 40.46 0.55 -4.85
CA VAL A 31 40.28 -0.12 -3.56
C VAL A 31 40.30 0.94 -2.45
N ALA A 32 39.30 0.92 -1.57
CA ALA A 32 39.27 1.76 -0.39
C ALA A 32 40.12 1.12 0.72
N PHE A 33 40.81 1.95 1.51
CA PHE A 33 41.55 1.50 2.67
C PHE A 33 41.17 2.29 3.93
N ASN A 34 41.26 1.61 5.08
CA ASN A 34 41.07 2.20 6.40
C ASN A 34 42.18 1.70 7.34
N CYS A 35 42.85 2.61 8.03
CA CYS A 35 44.00 2.37 8.87
C CYS A 35 43.66 2.63 10.34
N THR A 36 44.22 1.84 11.25
CA THR A 36 44.06 2.10 12.70
C THR A 36 44.80 3.36 13.17
N ALA A 37 45.78 3.83 12.39
CA ALA A 37 46.51 5.08 12.61
C ALA A 37 47.07 5.57 11.27
N SER A 38 47.36 6.87 11.14
CA SER A 38 47.81 7.47 9.86
C SER A 38 49.04 6.77 9.30
N VAL A 39 49.01 6.30 8.05
CA VAL A 39 50.17 5.66 7.42
C VAL A 39 50.64 6.60 6.31
N PRO A 40 51.95 6.94 6.20
CA PRO A 40 52.42 7.77 5.11
C PRO A 40 52.19 7.11 3.74
N GLN A 41 51.81 7.91 2.74
CA GLN A 41 51.51 7.44 1.37
C GLN A 41 52.64 6.61 0.76
N THR A 42 53.88 7.02 1.00
CA THR A 42 55.09 6.33 0.53
C THR A 42 55.17 4.89 1.01
N HIS A 43 54.76 4.64 2.26
CA HIS A 43 54.80 3.31 2.86
C HIS A 43 53.64 2.43 2.40
N LEU A 44 52.44 2.99 2.20
CA LEU A 44 51.36 2.26 1.53
C LEU A 44 51.78 1.84 0.12
N ARG A 45 52.33 2.77 -0.66
CA ARG A 45 52.79 2.49 -2.02
C ARG A 45 53.87 1.40 -2.03
N LEU A 46 54.90 1.51 -1.19
CA LEU A 46 55.97 0.50 -1.09
C LEU A 46 55.44 -0.89 -0.67
N HIS A 47 54.43 -0.95 0.19
CA HIS A 47 53.84 -2.22 0.59
C HIS A 47 53.07 -2.88 -0.57
N PHE A 48 52.17 -2.12 -1.19
CA PHE A 48 51.22 -2.63 -2.17
C PHE A 48 51.81 -2.77 -3.59
N ILE A 49 52.95 -2.13 -3.90
CA ILE A 49 53.62 -2.26 -5.21
C ILE A 49 54.04 -3.71 -5.51
N SER A 50 54.28 -4.51 -4.47
CA SER A 50 54.57 -5.95 -4.60
C SER A 50 53.40 -6.77 -5.15
N LEU A 51 52.17 -6.24 -5.02
CA LEU A 51 50.95 -6.88 -5.54
C LEU A 51 50.60 -6.38 -6.94
N GLY A 52 51.06 -5.18 -7.30
CA GLY A 52 51.06 -4.61 -8.64
C GLY A 52 51.19 -3.09 -8.64
N GLU A 53 51.30 -2.50 -9.83
CA GLU A 53 51.51 -1.05 -9.99
C GLU A 53 50.30 -0.22 -9.51
N ILE A 54 50.60 0.87 -8.80
CA ILE A 54 49.61 1.77 -8.20
C ILE A 54 49.74 3.15 -8.84
N THR A 55 48.73 3.52 -9.61
CA THR A 55 48.70 4.79 -10.36
C THR A 55 48.39 5.96 -9.43
N GLU A 56 47.50 5.78 -8.46
CA GLU A 56 46.98 6.85 -7.61
C GLU A 56 46.74 6.36 -6.18
N ILE A 57 47.02 7.22 -5.19
CA ILE A 57 46.60 7.03 -3.79
C ILE A 57 46.03 8.35 -3.30
N THR A 58 44.82 8.34 -2.75
CA THR A 58 44.15 9.51 -2.17
C THR A 58 43.85 9.28 -0.70
N TYR A 59 43.93 10.33 0.12
CA TYR A 59 43.52 10.32 1.52
C TYR A 59 42.26 11.14 1.71
N GLU A 60 41.37 10.64 2.55
CA GLU A 60 40.30 11.41 3.17
C GLU A 60 40.81 11.90 4.52
N ARG A 61 40.46 13.12 4.92
CA ARG A 61 40.85 13.64 6.24
C ARG A 61 39.88 13.12 7.31
N PRO A 62 40.37 12.65 8.47
CA PRO A 62 41.79 12.47 8.85
C PRO A 62 42.45 11.33 8.07
N ASP A 63 43.77 11.42 7.78
CA ASP A 63 44.61 10.55 6.91
C ASP A 63 44.74 9.07 7.34
N ILE A 64 43.66 8.52 7.85
CA ILE A 64 43.43 7.13 8.23
C ILE A 64 42.51 6.42 7.23
N LYS A 65 41.86 7.13 6.31
CA LYS A 65 41.04 6.56 5.24
C LYS A 65 41.46 7.10 3.89
N GLY A 66 41.20 6.33 2.83
CA GLY A 66 41.53 6.75 1.49
C GLY A 66 41.23 5.71 0.42
N THR A 67 41.70 5.95 -0.80
CA THR A 67 41.59 5.00 -1.91
C THR A 67 42.93 4.80 -2.61
N MET A 68 43.12 3.61 -3.19
CA MET A 68 44.27 3.26 -4.04
C MET A 68 43.76 2.74 -5.37
N LEU A 69 44.29 3.27 -6.46
CA LEU A 69 43.98 2.81 -7.82
C LEU A 69 45.13 1.95 -8.34
N PHE A 70 44.84 0.68 -8.63
CA PHE A 70 45.77 -0.21 -9.29
C PHE A 70 45.69 -0.05 -10.81
N GLU A 71 46.84 -0.20 -11.47
CA GLU A 71 46.90 -0.16 -12.93
C GLU A 71 46.07 -1.30 -13.54
N ARG A 72 46.12 -2.50 -12.95
CA ARG A 72 45.41 -3.71 -13.44
C ARG A 72 44.43 -4.26 -12.42
N ALA A 73 43.29 -4.76 -12.90
CA ALA A 73 42.25 -5.34 -12.03
C ALA A 73 42.73 -6.59 -11.28
N THR A 74 43.58 -7.42 -11.92
CA THR A 74 44.21 -8.58 -11.28
C THR A 74 45.09 -8.19 -10.08
N SER A 75 45.74 -7.02 -10.12
CA SER A 75 46.59 -6.53 -9.03
C SER A 75 45.74 -6.09 -7.83
N ALA A 76 44.63 -5.37 -8.08
CA ALA A 76 43.66 -5.03 -7.06
C ALA A 76 43.03 -6.29 -6.43
N ALA A 77 42.71 -7.29 -7.25
CA ALA A 77 42.16 -8.56 -6.80
C ALA A 77 43.11 -9.31 -5.84
N ARG A 78 44.42 -9.33 -6.14
CA ARG A 78 45.45 -9.87 -5.23
C ARG A 78 45.50 -9.13 -3.90
N ALA A 79 45.41 -7.80 -3.92
CA ALA A 79 45.35 -6.99 -2.71
C ALA A 79 44.11 -7.30 -1.87
N LEU A 80 42.95 -7.42 -2.52
CA LEU A 80 41.66 -7.72 -1.88
C LEU A 80 41.53 -9.17 -1.38
N TYR A 81 42.37 -10.08 -1.88
CA TYR A 81 42.38 -11.47 -1.42
C TYR A 81 42.63 -11.58 0.08
N ARG A 82 43.45 -10.66 0.61
CA ARG A 82 43.70 -10.46 2.04
C ARG A 82 43.20 -9.08 2.45
N GLN A 83 42.05 -8.97 3.12
CA GLN A 83 41.52 -7.64 3.47
C GLN A 83 42.34 -6.94 4.57
N GLU A 84 43.01 -7.67 5.47
CA GLU A 84 43.86 -7.09 6.51
C GLU A 84 45.35 -7.18 6.15
N HIS A 85 45.99 -6.03 5.98
CA HIS A 85 47.42 -5.86 5.77
C HIS A 85 48.09 -5.19 6.97
N ARG A 86 49.41 -5.38 7.11
CA ARG A 86 50.22 -4.70 8.12
C ARG A 86 51.28 -3.83 7.45
N VAL A 87 51.19 -2.52 7.63
CA VAL A 87 52.13 -1.53 7.09
C VAL A 87 52.73 -0.76 8.26
N LEU A 88 54.06 -0.84 8.45
CA LEU A 88 54.75 -0.30 9.63
C LEU A 88 54.14 -0.75 10.98
N GLY A 89 53.73 -2.01 11.07
CA GLY A 89 53.06 -2.56 12.25
C GLY A 89 51.62 -2.10 12.47
N ARG A 90 51.09 -1.18 11.65
CA ARG A 90 49.71 -0.68 11.71
C ARG A 90 48.82 -1.53 10.82
N LYS A 91 47.57 -1.74 11.25
CA LYS A 91 46.60 -2.51 10.47
C LYS A 91 45.97 -1.61 9.39
N VAL A 92 45.93 -2.11 8.17
CA VAL A 92 45.29 -1.49 7.02
C VAL A 92 44.25 -2.47 6.48
N TYR A 93 42.99 -2.07 6.52
CA TYR A 93 41.87 -2.86 6.02
C TYR A 93 41.47 -2.38 4.64
N LEU A 94 41.31 -3.30 3.69
CA LEU A 94 40.90 -3.02 2.31
C LEU A 94 39.46 -3.44 2.06
N MET A 95 38.76 -2.62 1.26
CA MET A 95 37.45 -2.91 0.70
C MET A 95 37.40 -2.49 -0.77
N ALA A 96 36.59 -3.17 -1.58
CA ALA A 96 36.38 -2.73 -2.95
C ALA A 96 35.67 -1.36 -2.96
N CYS A 97 36.09 -0.44 -3.83
CA CYS A 97 35.28 0.75 -4.12
C CYS A 97 34.05 0.36 -4.95
N GLY A 98 32.94 1.09 -4.79
CA GLY A 98 31.72 0.87 -5.56
C GLY A 98 31.89 1.17 -7.05
N SER A 99 30.96 0.68 -7.88
CA SER A 99 31.04 0.78 -9.35
C SER A 99 31.20 2.22 -9.86
N ALA A 100 30.57 3.19 -9.21
CA ALA A 100 30.68 4.61 -9.58
C ALA A 100 32.10 5.20 -9.38
N GLN A 101 32.92 4.58 -8.52
CA GLN A 101 34.29 5.02 -8.22
C GLN A 101 35.35 4.25 -9.01
N GLN A 102 34.96 3.17 -9.69
CA GLN A 102 35.87 2.45 -10.56
C GLN A 102 36.19 3.33 -11.78
N PRO A 103 37.44 3.32 -12.28
CA PRO A 103 37.75 3.99 -13.54
C PRO A 103 36.81 3.44 -14.62
N GLN A 104 36.31 4.31 -15.51
CA GLN A 104 35.45 3.87 -16.60
C GLN A 104 36.12 2.72 -17.34
N TYR A 105 35.40 1.62 -17.46
CA TYR A 105 35.81 0.53 -18.33
C TYR A 105 35.76 1.09 -19.76
N ASP A 106 36.92 1.21 -20.41
CA ASP A 106 37.00 1.55 -21.83
C ASP A 106 36.11 0.55 -22.56
N GLY A 107 34.95 1.01 -23.04
CA GLY A 107 33.85 0.17 -23.50
C GLY A 107 34.23 -0.81 -24.62
N GLY A 108 33.24 -1.59 -25.07
CA GLY A 108 33.42 -2.54 -26.17
C GLY A 108 34.07 -1.90 -27.42
N LYS A 109 34.75 -2.72 -28.24
CA LYS A 109 35.52 -2.30 -29.42
C LYS A 109 34.71 -1.54 -30.50
N VAL A 110 33.39 -1.48 -30.39
CA VAL A 110 32.47 -0.90 -31.38
C VAL A 110 31.68 0.25 -30.75
N SER A 111 31.73 1.42 -31.39
CA SER A 111 30.95 2.59 -30.96
C SER A 111 29.45 2.38 -31.16
N GLY A 112 28.63 2.71 -30.15
CA GLY A 112 27.16 2.65 -30.25
C GLY A 112 26.55 3.53 -31.36
N TYR A 113 27.29 4.54 -31.82
CA TYR A 113 26.90 5.36 -32.99
C TYR A 113 27.06 4.64 -34.33
N LYS A 114 27.85 3.56 -34.37
CA LYS A 114 28.09 2.76 -35.58
C LYS A 114 27.14 1.55 -35.68
N LEU A 115 26.21 1.39 -34.75
CA LEU A 115 25.21 0.33 -34.81
C LEU A 115 24.13 0.69 -35.85
N PRO A 116 23.84 -0.20 -36.83
CA PRO A 116 22.84 0.02 -37.88
C PRO A 116 21.40 -0.19 -37.36
N LEU A 117 21.10 0.33 -36.17
CA LEU A 117 19.78 0.27 -35.54
C LEU A 117 19.13 1.65 -35.59
N LEU A 118 17.86 1.70 -35.97
CA LEU A 118 17.05 2.92 -35.92
C LEU A 118 16.70 3.25 -34.47
N ASP A 119 16.61 4.54 -34.14
CA ASP A 119 16.27 4.99 -32.79
C ASP A 119 14.90 4.49 -32.32
N ASP A 120 13.93 4.31 -33.22
CA ASP A 120 12.61 3.77 -32.87
C ASP A 120 12.67 2.30 -32.42
N VAL A 121 13.60 1.51 -32.96
CA VAL A 121 13.84 0.13 -32.50
C VAL A 121 14.46 0.15 -31.10
N LEU A 122 15.41 1.06 -30.86
CA LEU A 122 16.05 1.21 -29.55
C LEU A 122 15.07 1.73 -28.49
N ARG A 123 14.15 2.62 -28.86
CA ARG A 123 13.06 3.05 -27.98
C ARG A 123 12.18 1.88 -27.57
N MET A 124 11.71 1.10 -28.56
CA MET A 124 10.91 -0.10 -28.32
C MET A 124 11.61 -1.09 -27.38
N LEU A 125 12.91 -1.32 -27.61
CA LEU A 125 13.75 -2.16 -26.76
C LEU A 125 13.75 -1.67 -25.29
N VAL A 126 14.03 -0.38 -25.08
CA VAL A 126 14.04 0.24 -23.75
C VAL A 126 12.67 0.18 -23.10
N THR A 127 11.59 0.42 -23.84
CA THR A 127 10.24 0.55 -23.27
C THR A 127 9.57 -0.77 -22.96
N ASP A 128 9.75 -1.78 -23.81
CA ASP A 128 8.89 -2.96 -23.80
C ASP A 128 9.62 -4.28 -23.57
N TYR A 129 10.96 -4.30 -23.67
CA TYR A 129 11.74 -5.55 -23.61
C TYR A 129 12.77 -5.60 -22.48
N LEU A 130 13.27 -4.45 -22.01
CA LEU A 130 14.32 -4.42 -20.99
C LEU A 130 13.76 -4.20 -19.57
N PRO A 131 14.15 -5.02 -18.57
CA PRO A 131 13.89 -4.72 -17.17
C PRO A 131 14.64 -3.44 -16.75
N LEU A 132 14.22 -2.83 -15.63
CA LEU A 132 14.73 -1.52 -15.21
C LEU A 132 16.25 -1.47 -15.10
N GLU A 133 16.86 -2.46 -14.44
CA GLU A 133 18.31 -2.56 -14.31
C GLU A 133 19.00 -2.56 -15.69
N ALA A 134 18.56 -3.43 -16.61
CA ALA A 134 19.12 -3.52 -17.94
C ALA A 134 18.92 -2.23 -18.76
N ARG A 135 17.82 -1.50 -18.57
CA ARG A 135 17.61 -0.19 -19.19
C ARG A 135 18.64 0.83 -18.72
N LEU A 136 18.95 0.84 -17.42
CA LEU A 136 19.93 1.74 -16.82
C LEU A 136 21.36 1.39 -17.26
N THR A 137 21.69 0.09 -17.30
CA THR A 137 22.96 -0.38 -17.85
C THR A 137 23.09 -0.01 -19.32
N PHE A 138 22.03 -0.21 -20.12
CA PHE A 138 21.97 0.20 -21.52
C PHE A 138 22.23 1.69 -21.68
N ALA A 139 21.54 2.53 -20.91
CA ALA A 139 21.72 3.98 -20.93
C ALA A 139 23.15 4.40 -20.59
N ALA A 140 23.80 3.70 -19.65
CA ALA A 140 25.16 4.02 -19.23
C ALA A 140 26.25 3.65 -20.25
N THR A 141 25.95 2.85 -21.27
CA THR A 141 26.98 2.39 -22.23
C THR A 141 27.48 3.48 -23.17
N CYS A 142 26.61 4.38 -23.65
CA CYS A 142 26.99 5.50 -24.51
C CYS A 142 25.94 6.61 -24.53
N ARG A 143 26.38 7.82 -24.91
CA ARG A 143 25.52 9.01 -24.94
C ARG A 143 24.26 8.87 -25.80
N ARG A 144 24.32 8.18 -26.95
CA ARG A 144 23.13 7.92 -27.79
C ARG A 144 22.05 7.15 -27.02
N PHE A 145 22.46 6.14 -26.26
CA PHE A 145 21.55 5.28 -25.51
C PHE A 145 21.00 5.98 -24.27
N GLU A 146 21.82 6.81 -23.62
CA GLU A 146 21.39 7.71 -22.56
C GLU A 146 20.30 8.67 -23.03
N GLU A 147 20.49 9.30 -24.19
CA GLU A 147 19.53 10.23 -24.80
C GLU A 147 18.20 9.53 -25.13
N ILE A 148 18.27 8.31 -25.69
CA ILE A 148 17.09 7.48 -25.98
C ILE A 148 16.35 7.13 -24.68
N TYR A 149 17.07 6.65 -23.66
CA TYR A 149 16.47 6.31 -22.37
C TYR A 149 15.82 7.53 -21.71
N THR A 150 16.51 8.67 -21.70
CA THR A 150 16.03 9.91 -21.07
C THR A 150 14.78 10.46 -21.77
N LEU A 151 14.69 10.29 -23.10
CA LEU A 151 13.49 10.68 -23.83
C LEU A 151 12.29 9.79 -23.46
N GLU A 152 12.51 8.48 -23.31
CA GLU A 152 11.45 7.55 -22.96
C GLU A 152 11.06 7.63 -21.47
N SER A 153 12.01 7.92 -20.58
CA SER A 153 11.74 8.16 -19.15
C SER A 153 10.85 9.40 -18.95
N LYS A 154 11.00 10.44 -19.78
CA LYS A 154 10.08 11.60 -19.79
C LYS A 154 8.65 11.23 -20.19
N ARG A 155 8.49 10.28 -21.11
CA ARG A 155 7.19 9.86 -21.64
C ARG A 155 6.45 8.92 -20.69
N ARG A 156 7.15 7.89 -20.17
CA ARG A 156 6.57 6.81 -19.37
C ARG A 156 6.91 6.86 -17.87
N GLY A 157 8.01 7.48 -17.49
CA GLY A 157 8.61 7.43 -16.14
C GLY A 157 7.88 8.23 -15.06
N ARG A 158 6.55 8.10 -15.01
CA ARG A 158 5.71 8.68 -13.97
C ARG A 158 5.53 7.73 -12.79
N VAL A 159 5.57 6.43 -13.03
CA VAL A 159 5.31 5.41 -12.01
C VAL A 159 6.53 4.51 -11.90
N LEU A 160 7.06 4.39 -10.68
CA LEU A 160 8.17 3.53 -10.35
C LEU A 160 7.69 2.37 -9.47
N ASP A 161 7.96 1.14 -9.88
CA ASP A 161 7.58 -0.06 -9.14
C ASP A 161 8.72 -0.52 -8.22
N MET A 162 8.42 -0.68 -6.93
CA MET A 162 9.37 -1.13 -5.91
C MET A 162 9.90 -2.55 -6.20
N ALA A 163 9.17 -3.40 -6.90
CA ALA A 163 9.67 -4.72 -7.28
C ALA A 163 10.82 -4.62 -8.32
N GLU A 164 10.76 -3.64 -9.22
CA GLU A 164 11.86 -3.35 -10.15
C GLU A 164 13.01 -2.65 -9.44
N VAL A 165 12.70 -1.68 -8.55
CA VAL A 165 13.71 -0.97 -7.76
C VAL A 165 14.47 -1.91 -6.82
N GLY A 166 13.79 -2.92 -6.26
CA GLY A 166 14.39 -3.91 -5.37
C GLY A 166 15.44 -4.80 -6.04
N GLN A 167 15.53 -4.78 -7.37
CA GLN A 167 16.57 -5.48 -8.15
C GLN A 167 17.81 -4.59 -8.38
N LEU A 168 17.70 -3.28 -8.11
CA LEU A 168 18.79 -2.35 -8.36
C LEU A 168 19.85 -2.40 -7.27
N THR A 169 21.08 -2.28 -7.73
CA THR A 169 22.28 -1.98 -6.97
C THR A 169 22.31 -0.51 -6.54
N GLU A 170 23.28 -0.13 -5.71
CA GLU A 170 23.46 1.28 -5.34
C GLU A 170 23.72 2.16 -6.58
N TRP A 171 24.53 1.65 -7.51
CA TRP A 171 24.80 2.32 -8.79
C TRP A 171 23.53 2.47 -9.64
N GLY A 172 22.71 1.42 -9.71
CA GLY A 172 21.43 1.46 -10.42
C GLY A 172 20.50 2.53 -9.86
N ILE A 173 20.41 2.66 -8.53
CA ILE A 173 19.62 3.72 -7.88
C ILE A 173 20.16 5.10 -8.28
N ASP A 174 21.47 5.33 -8.19
CA ASP A 174 22.06 6.62 -8.57
C ASP A 174 21.78 6.97 -10.06
N GLN A 175 21.89 5.99 -10.97
CA GLN A 175 21.56 6.21 -12.38
C GLN A 175 20.08 6.49 -12.60
N LEU A 176 19.19 5.77 -11.92
CA LEU A 176 17.76 5.98 -11.99
C LEU A 176 17.40 7.42 -11.58
N MET A 177 17.95 7.87 -10.45
CA MET A 177 17.70 9.19 -9.89
C MET A 177 18.20 10.28 -10.83
N ARG A 178 19.41 10.10 -11.39
CA ARG A 178 20.00 11.04 -12.36
C ARG A 178 19.19 11.14 -13.66
N LEU A 179 18.80 10.01 -14.23
CA LEU A 179 18.22 9.95 -15.57
C LEU A 179 16.69 10.11 -15.59
N SER A 180 16.01 9.75 -14.50
CA SER A 180 14.55 9.68 -14.45
C SER A 180 13.93 10.40 -13.25
N GLY A 181 14.70 10.68 -12.19
CA GLY A 181 14.19 11.17 -10.90
C GLY A 181 13.21 12.34 -11.04
N SER A 182 13.59 13.37 -11.82
CA SER A 182 12.77 14.58 -12.02
C SER A 182 11.39 14.34 -12.67
N HIS A 183 11.15 13.15 -13.22
CA HIS A 183 9.91 12.80 -13.91
C HIS A 183 9.03 11.84 -13.12
N ILE A 184 9.56 11.21 -12.06
CA ILE A 184 8.83 10.26 -11.21
C ILE A 184 7.76 11.00 -10.42
N ARG A 185 6.51 10.52 -10.52
CA ARG A 185 5.32 11.10 -9.86
C ARG A 185 4.70 10.17 -8.82
N GLU A 186 4.85 8.87 -9.03
CA GLU A 186 4.30 7.81 -8.19
C GLU A 186 5.37 6.76 -7.94
N LEU A 187 5.53 6.38 -6.68
CA LEU A 187 6.32 5.23 -6.25
C LEU A 187 5.33 4.21 -5.65
N ARG A 188 5.33 2.96 -6.12
CA ARG A 188 4.41 1.96 -5.59
C ARG A 188 5.00 0.55 -5.52
N GLY A 189 4.48 -0.28 -4.63
CA GLY A 189 4.74 -1.72 -4.62
C GLY A 189 5.32 -2.23 -3.31
N GLY A 190 6.02 -3.35 -3.41
CA GLY A 190 6.48 -4.18 -2.30
C GLY A 190 5.70 -5.51 -2.22
N PRO A 191 6.14 -6.49 -1.41
CA PRO A 191 7.27 -6.42 -0.48
C PRO A 191 8.63 -6.33 -1.19
N LEU A 192 9.62 -5.77 -0.51
CA LEU A 192 11.02 -5.84 -0.93
C LEU A 192 11.68 -7.11 -0.40
N PRO A 193 12.80 -7.57 -0.99
CA PRO A 193 13.62 -8.63 -0.40
C PRO A 193 13.93 -8.33 1.07
N LEU A 194 13.84 -9.36 1.92
CA LEU A 194 14.16 -9.22 3.34
C LEU A 194 15.60 -8.69 3.47
N ASN A 195 15.78 -7.61 4.23
CA ASN A 195 17.07 -6.93 4.40
C ASN A 195 17.67 -6.36 3.11
N TRP A 196 16.85 -5.87 2.18
CA TRP A 196 17.36 -5.18 0.99
C TRP A 196 18.33 -4.05 1.37
N PRO A 197 19.63 -4.17 1.07
CA PRO A 197 20.67 -3.34 1.67
C PRO A 197 20.65 -1.89 1.16
N HIS A 198 20.02 -1.65 0.02
CA HIS A 198 20.01 -0.35 -0.65
C HIS A 198 18.81 0.54 -0.28
N LEU A 199 17.92 0.10 0.61
CA LEU A 199 16.75 0.90 1.04
C LEU A 199 17.17 2.26 1.62
N LYS A 200 18.26 2.30 2.38
CA LYS A 200 18.81 3.54 2.92
C LYS A 200 19.27 4.48 1.81
N CYS A 201 20.01 3.97 0.82
CA CYS A 201 20.45 4.77 -0.33
C CYS A 201 19.26 5.31 -1.11
N LEU A 202 18.26 4.47 -1.38
CA LEU A 202 17.02 4.90 -2.02
C LEU A 202 16.34 6.04 -1.24
N ALA A 203 16.19 5.89 0.07
CA ALA A 203 15.57 6.91 0.93
C ALA A 203 16.34 8.24 0.91
N GLU A 204 17.67 8.20 0.89
CA GLU A 204 18.52 9.40 0.81
C GLU A 204 18.39 10.13 -0.54
N ARG A 205 18.13 9.39 -1.63
CA ARG A 205 18.09 9.95 -2.98
C ARG A 205 16.71 10.39 -3.43
N LEU A 206 15.64 9.77 -2.94
CA LEU A 206 14.27 10.03 -3.40
C LEU A 206 13.89 11.51 -3.28
N GLY A 207 14.06 12.09 -2.10
CA GLY A 207 13.74 13.48 -1.81
C GLY A 207 14.36 14.50 -2.77
N PRO A 208 15.70 14.64 -2.81
CA PRO A 208 16.35 15.64 -3.65
C PRO A 208 16.22 15.38 -5.16
N ASN A 209 16.07 14.12 -5.59
CA ASN A 209 16.08 13.79 -7.02
C ASN A 209 14.68 13.64 -7.63
N CYS A 210 13.62 13.49 -6.82
CA CYS A 210 12.25 13.28 -7.30
C CYS A 210 11.30 14.43 -6.90
N PRO A 211 11.54 15.69 -7.33
CA PRO A 211 10.72 16.83 -6.95
C PRO A 211 9.25 16.73 -7.42
N ALA A 212 8.99 15.92 -8.46
CA ALA A 212 7.66 15.69 -9.01
C ALA A 212 6.87 14.58 -8.30
N LEU A 213 7.46 13.89 -7.30
CA LEU A 213 6.83 12.79 -6.59
C LEU A 213 5.67 13.30 -5.73
N LYS A 214 4.46 12.78 -6.00
CA LYS A 214 3.22 13.15 -5.31
C LYS A 214 2.55 11.98 -4.59
N ILE A 215 2.78 10.76 -5.07
CA ILE A 215 2.10 9.56 -4.58
C ILE A 215 3.15 8.54 -4.18
N VAL A 216 3.06 8.01 -2.96
CA VAL A 216 3.96 6.96 -2.45
C VAL A 216 3.12 5.86 -1.82
N HIS A 217 3.14 4.67 -2.41
CA HIS A 217 2.38 3.50 -1.96
C HIS A 217 3.31 2.30 -1.69
N LEU A 218 3.82 2.20 -0.47
CA LEU A 218 4.65 1.09 -0.03
C LEU A 218 3.80 0.07 0.72
N ASN A 219 3.92 -1.19 0.34
CA ASN A 219 3.26 -2.31 0.99
C ASN A 219 4.30 -3.34 1.44
N GLU A 220 4.34 -3.64 2.75
CA GLU A 220 5.26 -4.62 3.34
C GLU A 220 6.74 -4.27 3.08
N VAL A 221 7.06 -2.98 3.08
CA VAL A 221 8.44 -2.47 3.03
C VAL A 221 8.87 -2.12 4.45
N PRO A 222 9.89 -2.78 5.02
CA PRO A 222 10.29 -2.55 6.42
C PRO A 222 10.94 -1.17 6.57
N LEU A 223 10.22 -0.23 7.16
CA LEU A 223 10.72 1.11 7.45
C LEU A 223 11.14 1.18 8.91
N SER A 224 12.34 1.72 9.14
CA SER A 224 12.86 2.00 10.49
C SER A 224 12.92 3.51 10.69
N SER A 225 13.05 3.98 11.93
CA SER A 225 13.09 5.41 12.22
C SER A 225 14.15 6.20 11.42
N PRO A 226 15.37 5.66 11.14
CA PRO A 226 16.29 6.27 10.20
C PRO A 226 15.73 6.47 8.78
N HIS A 227 15.00 5.48 8.25
CA HIS A 227 14.33 5.61 6.94
C HIS A 227 13.25 6.69 6.99
N MET A 228 12.44 6.72 8.06
CA MET A 228 11.41 7.74 8.26
C MET A 228 11.98 9.15 8.32
N PHE A 229 13.11 9.32 9.01
CA PHE A 229 13.84 10.59 9.06
C PHE A 229 14.28 11.05 7.67
N LEU A 230 14.93 10.17 6.91
CA LEU A 230 15.44 10.45 5.58
C LEU A 230 14.33 10.78 4.59
N LEU A 231 13.24 10.02 4.63
CA LEU A 231 12.11 10.19 3.71
C LEU A 231 11.27 11.43 4.02
N PHE A 232 10.99 11.73 5.29
CA PHE A 232 9.92 12.70 5.63
C PHE A 232 10.37 13.87 6.50
N GLN A 233 11.35 13.70 7.39
CA GLN A 233 11.77 14.79 8.30
C GLN A 233 12.88 15.68 7.73
N ARG A 234 13.79 15.11 6.92
CA ARG A 234 14.90 15.86 6.32
C ARG A 234 14.40 17.04 5.49
N ALA A 235 15.20 18.12 5.42
CA ALA A 235 14.86 19.32 4.65
C ALA A 235 14.54 19.02 3.18
N GLU A 236 15.31 18.12 2.57
CA GLU A 236 15.16 17.64 1.20
C GLU A 236 14.22 16.42 1.09
N GLY A 237 13.45 16.10 2.14
CA GLY A 237 12.53 14.95 2.14
C GLY A 237 11.33 15.12 1.20
N LEU A 238 10.42 14.15 1.25
CA LEU A 238 9.23 14.00 0.40
C LEU A 238 8.10 14.98 0.71
N ARG A 239 8.39 16.28 0.79
CA ARG A 239 7.43 17.32 1.23
C ARG A 239 6.30 17.60 0.23
N ASN A 240 6.47 17.23 -1.03
CA ASN A 240 5.49 17.44 -2.10
C ASN A 240 4.47 16.29 -2.22
N VAL A 241 4.60 15.25 -1.40
CA VAL A 241 3.71 14.09 -1.43
C VAL A 241 2.32 14.47 -0.89
N THR A 242 1.31 14.17 -1.68
CA THR A 242 -0.11 14.45 -1.38
C THR A 242 -0.85 13.18 -0.93
N GLU A 243 -0.42 12.00 -1.41
CA GLU A 243 -0.97 10.70 -1.02
C GLU A 243 0.16 9.77 -0.55
N LEU A 244 0.04 9.29 0.68
CA LEU A 244 1.00 8.39 1.29
C LEU A 244 0.29 7.13 1.80
N SER A 245 0.74 5.97 1.35
CA SER A 245 0.31 4.66 1.83
C SER A 245 1.53 3.87 2.25
N LEU A 246 1.59 3.48 3.52
CA LEU A 246 2.68 2.75 4.17
C LEU A 246 2.08 1.52 4.86
N ARG A 247 1.55 0.60 4.07
CA ARG A 247 0.80 -0.56 4.57
C ARG A 247 1.75 -1.61 5.10
N ARG A 248 1.53 -2.09 6.34
CA ARG A 248 2.34 -3.14 6.97
C ARG A 248 3.85 -2.87 6.91
N CYS A 249 4.25 -1.60 7.05
CA CYS A 249 5.65 -1.19 6.97
C CYS A 249 6.39 -1.28 8.31
N GLY A 250 5.73 -1.80 9.36
CA GLY A 250 6.31 -1.96 10.70
C GLY A 250 6.33 -0.65 11.52
N LEU A 251 5.46 0.30 11.20
CA LEU A 251 5.44 1.60 11.85
C LEU A 251 4.90 1.54 13.28
N THR A 252 5.39 2.46 14.11
CA THR A 252 4.99 2.68 15.50
C THR A 252 4.59 4.14 15.74
N ASP A 253 4.02 4.45 16.92
CA ASP A 253 3.68 5.83 17.29
C ASP A 253 4.89 6.77 17.35
N GLN A 254 6.12 6.24 17.45
CA GLN A 254 7.35 7.06 17.41
C GLN A 254 7.64 7.58 16.00
N ASP A 255 7.09 6.95 14.97
CA ASP A 255 7.34 7.30 13.57
C ASP A 255 6.34 8.33 13.03
N LEU A 256 5.13 8.42 13.62
CA LEU A 256 4.08 9.38 13.19
C LEU A 256 4.50 10.85 13.18
N PRO A 257 5.33 11.36 14.12
CA PRO A 257 5.82 12.74 14.08
C PRO A 257 6.61 13.06 12.79
N ALA A 258 7.13 12.05 12.09
CA ALA A 258 7.84 12.25 10.83
C ALA A 258 6.96 12.85 9.72
N PHE A 259 5.64 12.65 9.80
CA PHE A 259 4.72 13.18 8.80
C PHE A 259 4.37 14.64 9.04
N HIS A 260 4.50 15.15 10.27
CA HIS A 260 4.07 16.51 10.64
C HIS A 260 4.51 17.63 9.66
N PRO A 261 5.75 17.62 9.11
CA PRO A 261 6.18 18.64 8.14
C PRO A 261 5.50 18.56 6.76
N MET A 262 4.73 17.51 6.46
CA MET A 262 4.11 17.26 5.16
C MET A 262 2.80 18.06 4.99
N GLY A 263 2.90 19.38 4.86
CA GLY A 263 1.73 20.27 4.79
C GLY A 263 0.77 20.01 3.62
N LEU A 264 1.21 19.32 2.56
CA LEU A 264 0.39 19.00 1.39
C LEU A 264 -0.27 17.61 1.45
N LEU A 265 0.02 16.82 2.50
CA LEU A 265 -0.48 15.47 2.63
C LEU A 265 -1.96 15.48 3.02
N PHE A 266 -2.85 15.10 2.09
CA PHE A 266 -4.29 15.02 2.37
C PHE A 266 -4.77 13.59 2.62
N LYS A 267 -4.00 12.58 2.22
CA LYS A 267 -4.36 11.17 2.40
C LYS A 267 -3.21 10.36 2.97
N LEU A 268 -3.47 9.70 4.10
CA LEU A 268 -2.54 8.82 4.78
C LEU A 268 -3.17 7.46 5.04
N ASP A 269 -2.51 6.41 4.56
CA ASP A 269 -2.95 5.03 4.74
C ASP A 269 -1.86 4.21 5.45
N LEU A 270 -2.13 3.85 6.69
CA LEU A 270 -1.26 3.11 7.60
C LEU A 270 -1.79 1.69 7.86
N LEU A 271 -2.61 1.14 6.96
CA LEU A 271 -3.25 -0.16 7.14
C LEU A 271 -2.27 -1.24 7.58
N GLY A 272 -2.64 -1.99 8.62
CA GLY A 272 -1.89 -3.17 9.06
C GLY A 272 -0.58 -2.89 9.79
N ASN A 273 -0.30 -1.66 10.24
CA ASN A 273 0.83 -1.39 11.12
C ASN A 273 0.45 -1.72 12.57
N THR A 274 0.76 -2.94 12.99
CA THR A 274 0.43 -3.43 14.34
C THR A 274 1.22 -2.74 15.45
N GLY A 275 2.29 -2.01 15.15
CA GLY A 275 3.04 -1.23 16.15
C GLY A 275 2.36 0.07 16.60
N LEU A 276 1.22 0.45 15.98
CA LEU A 276 0.48 1.65 16.31
C LEU A 276 -0.52 1.38 17.44
N ASN A 277 -0.40 2.10 18.55
CA ASN A 277 -1.35 2.18 19.65
C ASN A 277 -2.20 3.46 19.65
N GLY A 278 -1.81 4.47 18.86
CA GLY A 278 -2.57 5.70 18.63
C GLY A 278 -2.19 6.85 19.57
N SER A 279 -1.24 6.66 20.46
CA SER A 279 -0.79 7.68 21.41
C SER A 279 -0.31 8.97 20.74
N SER A 280 0.23 8.89 19.52
CA SER A 280 0.78 9.98 18.73
C SER A 280 -0.14 10.49 17.60
N LEU A 281 -1.41 10.08 17.52
CA LEU A 281 -2.32 10.52 16.45
C LEU A 281 -2.48 12.06 16.35
N HIS A 282 -2.36 12.76 17.47
CA HIS A 282 -2.39 14.23 17.54
C HIS A 282 -1.23 14.91 16.80
N ARG A 283 -0.18 14.17 16.41
CA ARG A 283 1.01 14.69 15.71
C ARG A 283 0.92 14.57 14.19
N LEU A 284 -0.15 13.97 13.67
CA LEU A 284 -0.39 13.87 12.24
C LEU A 284 -0.61 15.26 11.60
N PRO A 285 -0.39 15.42 10.28
CA PRO A 285 -0.55 16.70 9.59
C PRO A 285 -2.00 17.21 9.63
N PRO A 286 -2.24 18.49 9.93
CA PRO A 286 -3.59 19.05 10.01
C PRO A 286 -4.32 19.11 8.65
N SER A 287 -3.60 18.98 7.54
CA SER A 287 -4.15 18.95 6.18
C SER A 287 -4.80 17.61 5.78
N LEU A 288 -4.70 16.58 6.63
CA LEU A 288 -5.27 15.27 6.35
C LEU A 288 -6.79 15.31 6.25
N GLN A 289 -7.29 14.78 5.14
CA GLN A 289 -8.71 14.55 4.86
C GLN A 289 -9.08 13.07 4.92
N VAL A 290 -8.13 12.18 4.61
CA VAL A 290 -8.34 10.73 4.57
C VAL A 290 -7.30 10.05 5.45
N LEU A 291 -7.77 9.29 6.44
CA LEU A 291 -6.93 8.50 7.33
C LEU A 291 -7.40 7.04 7.38
N VAL A 292 -6.49 6.12 7.03
CA VAL A 292 -6.75 4.67 7.09
C VAL A 292 -5.83 4.03 8.14
N LEU A 293 -6.44 3.49 9.19
CA LEU A 293 -5.84 2.77 10.32
C LEU A 293 -6.39 1.33 10.41
N THR A 294 -6.99 0.82 9.34
CA THR A 294 -7.62 -0.50 9.31
C THR A 294 -6.59 -1.59 9.62
N ARG A 295 -6.95 -2.58 10.46
CA ARG A 295 -6.06 -3.66 10.92
C ARG A 295 -4.80 -3.19 11.66
N CYS A 296 -4.81 -2.00 12.24
CA CYS A 296 -3.82 -1.62 13.25
C CYS A 296 -4.20 -2.29 14.58
N GLU A 297 -3.84 -3.57 14.73
CA GLU A 297 -4.41 -4.46 15.75
C GLU A 297 -4.14 -4.02 17.20
N ASN A 298 -3.10 -3.20 17.45
CA ASN A 298 -2.81 -2.66 18.79
C ASN A 298 -3.34 -1.24 19.00
N LEU A 299 -4.05 -0.67 18.02
CA LEU A 299 -4.60 0.67 18.13
C LEU A 299 -5.67 0.69 19.21
N ASP A 300 -5.46 1.51 20.23
CA ASP A 300 -6.42 1.66 21.33
C ASP A 300 -7.55 2.61 20.90
N PRO A 301 -8.83 2.17 20.89
CA PRO A 301 -9.96 3.03 20.58
C PRO A 301 -10.01 4.29 21.47
N GLY A 302 -9.59 4.17 22.72
CA GLY A 302 -9.48 5.28 23.67
C GLY A 302 -8.50 6.38 23.25
N ASN A 303 -7.66 6.17 22.22
CA ASN A 303 -6.79 7.22 21.66
C ASN A 303 -7.41 7.96 20.46
N LEU A 304 -8.58 7.55 19.95
CA LEU A 304 -9.20 8.17 18.77
C LEU A 304 -9.64 9.62 19.00
N TYR A 305 -9.89 10.05 20.24
CA TYR A 305 -10.19 11.46 20.56
C TYR A 305 -9.08 12.41 20.09
N LYS A 306 -7.83 11.93 20.00
CA LYS A 306 -6.66 12.70 19.53
C LYS A 306 -6.75 13.09 18.05
N LEU A 307 -7.68 12.52 17.29
CA LEU A 307 -7.97 12.93 15.92
C LEU A 307 -8.60 14.34 15.84
N GLY A 308 -9.03 14.93 16.97
CA GLY A 308 -9.50 16.32 17.01
C GLY A 308 -8.49 17.36 16.56
N CYS A 309 -7.21 17.00 16.44
CA CYS A 309 -6.18 17.85 15.83
C CYS A 309 -6.23 17.89 14.28
N LEU A 310 -7.15 17.14 13.64
CA LEU A 310 -7.30 17.02 12.19
C LEU A 310 -8.59 17.69 11.72
N PRO A 311 -8.61 19.03 11.57
CA PRO A 311 -9.84 19.79 11.29
C PRO A 311 -10.46 19.47 9.92
N GLU A 312 -9.64 19.02 8.97
CA GLU A 312 -10.07 18.72 7.60
C GLU A 312 -10.47 17.25 7.39
N LEU A 313 -10.47 16.42 8.45
CA LEU A 313 -10.73 14.99 8.34
C LEU A 313 -12.16 14.70 7.88
N ARG A 314 -12.29 14.01 6.73
CA ARG A 314 -13.56 13.63 6.10
C ARG A 314 -13.76 12.12 6.01
N GLU A 315 -12.67 11.37 5.93
CA GLU A 315 -12.71 9.91 5.84
C GLU A 315 -11.81 9.29 6.90
N LEU A 316 -12.41 8.49 7.77
CA LEU A 316 -11.72 7.69 8.77
C LEU A 316 -12.05 6.22 8.56
N ARG A 317 -11.02 5.38 8.43
CA ARG A 317 -11.16 3.92 8.39
C ARG A 317 -10.32 3.25 9.46
N CYS A 318 -10.93 2.82 10.55
CA CYS A 318 -10.27 2.21 11.70
C CYS A 318 -10.92 0.87 12.10
N SER A 319 -11.35 0.06 11.14
CA SER A 319 -11.85 -1.30 11.44
C SER A 319 -10.73 -2.27 11.81
N MET A 320 -11.08 -3.30 12.59
CA MET A 320 -10.21 -4.37 13.08
C MET A 320 -9.05 -3.85 13.95
N ILE A 321 -9.35 -2.90 14.83
CA ILE A 321 -8.45 -2.37 15.85
C ILE A 321 -8.68 -3.08 17.19
N ARG A 322 -7.65 -3.21 18.03
CA ARG A 322 -7.66 -3.92 19.33
C ARG A 322 -8.23 -5.36 19.33
N TYR A 323 -8.40 -5.98 18.15
CA TYR A 323 -9.15 -7.23 17.99
C TYR A 323 -8.59 -8.43 18.79
N ARG A 324 -7.26 -8.57 18.91
CA ARG A 324 -6.67 -9.75 19.58
C ARG A 324 -6.86 -9.76 21.10
N ASN A 325 -6.85 -8.58 21.71
CA ASN A 325 -6.91 -8.46 23.17
C ASN A 325 -8.35 -8.38 23.66
N LEU A 326 -9.29 -7.95 22.81
CA LEU A 326 -10.71 -7.88 23.17
C LEU A 326 -11.32 -9.24 23.54
N GLN A 327 -10.77 -10.37 23.10
CA GLN A 327 -11.30 -11.67 23.53
C GLN A 327 -10.68 -12.11 24.86
N GLN A 328 -9.37 -11.88 25.08
CA GLN A 328 -8.69 -12.28 26.33
C GLN A 328 -8.96 -11.35 27.50
N ASP A 329 -8.82 -10.03 27.29
CA ASP A 329 -9.04 -9.00 28.33
C ASP A 329 -10.47 -9.07 28.89
N TRP A 330 -11.42 -9.58 28.10
CA TRP A 330 -12.83 -9.63 28.46
C TRP A 330 -13.24 -10.82 29.31
N PHE A 331 -12.65 -12.00 29.10
CA PHE A 331 -12.97 -13.17 29.93
C PHE A 331 -12.27 -13.15 31.30
N GLU A 332 -11.21 -12.33 31.47
CA GLU A 332 -10.34 -12.39 32.64
C GLU A 332 -10.60 -11.29 33.69
N PHE A 333 -11.42 -10.26 33.40
CA PHE A 333 -11.60 -9.11 34.29
C PHE A 333 -13.07 -8.74 34.53
N GLU A 334 -13.73 -9.43 35.48
CA GLU A 334 -15.04 -9.02 36.02
C GLU A 334 -14.95 -7.77 36.93
N ASP A 335 -13.76 -7.38 37.42
CA ASP A 335 -13.62 -6.40 38.52
C ASP A 335 -12.67 -5.20 38.27
N VAL A 336 -12.08 -5.02 37.07
CA VAL A 336 -11.17 -3.88 36.81
C VAL A 336 -11.84 -2.78 35.99
N ILE A 337 -12.57 -1.93 36.70
CA ILE A 337 -12.49 -0.45 36.67
C ILE A 337 -12.24 0.19 35.28
N THR A 338 -13.34 0.62 34.65
CA THR A 338 -13.60 2.02 34.23
C THR A 338 -12.43 2.85 33.68
N VAL A 339 -11.79 2.41 32.59
CA VAL A 339 -11.25 3.41 31.66
C VAL A 339 -12.43 3.83 30.78
N ASP A 340 -12.62 5.15 30.57
CA ASP A 340 -13.63 5.87 29.75
C ASP A 340 -13.80 5.32 28.31
N MET A 341 -14.01 4.01 28.15
CA MET A 341 -14.29 3.34 26.88
C MET A 341 -15.72 3.63 26.42
N ASP A 342 -16.57 4.12 27.32
CA ASP A 342 -17.97 4.51 27.07
C ASP A 342 -18.09 5.82 26.27
N ALA A 343 -16.99 6.51 25.94
CA ALA A 343 -17.02 7.81 25.26
C ALA A 343 -16.07 7.89 24.05
N VAL A 344 -15.71 6.75 23.45
CA VAL A 344 -14.78 6.67 22.32
C VAL A 344 -15.36 7.39 21.10
N TYR A 345 -16.54 6.96 20.64
CA TYR A 345 -17.18 7.48 19.45
C TYR A 345 -17.91 8.80 19.69
N ASP A 346 -18.36 9.09 20.91
CA ASP A 346 -18.79 10.43 21.34
C ASP A 346 -17.65 11.44 21.13
N SER A 347 -16.44 11.10 21.59
CA SER A 347 -15.26 11.95 21.39
C SER A 347 -14.95 12.13 19.90
N VAL A 348 -15.06 11.09 19.08
CA VAL A 348 -14.89 11.20 17.62
C VAL A 348 -15.97 12.09 17.01
N ALA A 349 -17.23 11.93 17.41
CA ALA A 349 -18.35 12.71 16.90
C ALA A 349 -18.21 14.21 17.24
N ARG A 350 -17.75 14.52 18.46
CA ARG A 350 -17.48 15.89 18.91
C ARG A 350 -16.26 16.51 18.23
N ASN A 351 -15.19 15.75 18.08
CA ASN A 351 -13.90 16.27 17.62
C ASN A 351 -13.75 16.27 16.08
N CYS A 352 -14.50 15.41 15.37
CA CYS A 352 -14.43 15.26 13.92
C CYS A 352 -15.82 15.44 13.26
N PRO A 353 -16.50 16.59 13.44
CA PRO A 353 -17.86 16.80 12.92
C PRO A 353 -17.92 16.84 11.38
N GLY A 354 -16.77 16.99 10.71
CA GLY A 354 -16.62 17.00 9.26
C GLY A 354 -16.66 15.62 8.60
N LEU A 355 -16.70 14.53 9.37
CA LEU A 355 -16.65 13.17 8.82
C LEU A 355 -17.83 12.86 7.89
N GLU A 356 -17.49 12.46 6.67
CA GLU A 356 -18.40 12.03 5.61
C GLU A 356 -18.38 10.50 5.44
N ILE A 357 -17.23 9.87 5.69
CA ILE A 357 -17.01 8.44 5.53
C ILE A 357 -16.41 7.88 6.82
N LEU A 358 -17.08 6.90 7.40
CA LEU A 358 -16.59 6.17 8.58
C LEU A 358 -16.61 4.67 8.33
N GLU A 359 -15.48 4.02 8.54
CA GLU A 359 -15.38 2.56 8.63
C GLU A 359 -14.83 2.18 10.01
N ILE A 360 -15.63 1.43 10.76
CA ILE A 360 -15.28 0.97 12.11
C ILE A 360 -15.59 -0.51 12.26
N THR A 361 -15.14 -1.05 13.36
CA THR A 361 -15.57 -2.36 13.83
C THR A 361 -16.62 -2.17 14.91
N GLU A 362 -17.71 -2.90 14.78
CA GLU A 362 -18.75 -2.90 15.78
C GLU A 362 -18.33 -3.77 16.97
N CYS A 363 -18.43 -3.20 18.16
CA CYS A 363 -18.16 -3.82 19.44
C CYS A 363 -19.40 -3.58 20.34
N PRO A 364 -20.02 -4.60 20.93
CA PRO A 364 -21.24 -4.41 21.71
C PRO A 364 -21.07 -3.51 22.95
N TYR A 365 -19.85 -3.15 23.29
CA TYR A 365 -19.47 -2.48 24.53
C TYR A 365 -18.87 -1.07 24.35
N LEU A 366 -18.71 -0.60 23.12
CA LEU A 366 -18.35 0.79 22.88
C LEU A 366 -19.61 1.63 22.69
N ASP A 367 -19.48 2.92 22.48
CA ASP A 367 -20.57 3.88 22.33
C ASP A 367 -20.92 4.15 20.85
N GLU A 368 -21.02 3.11 20.02
CA GLU A 368 -21.25 3.28 18.57
C GLU A 368 -22.51 4.09 18.24
N GLU A 369 -23.53 4.09 19.10
CA GLU A 369 -24.73 4.92 18.96
C GLU A 369 -24.40 6.41 18.78
N GLU A 370 -23.28 6.90 19.30
CA GLU A 370 -22.87 8.30 19.17
C GLU A 370 -22.39 8.67 17.76
N ILE A 371 -22.07 7.66 16.93
CA ILE A 371 -21.81 7.83 15.49
C ILE A 371 -23.05 8.39 14.77
N GLY A 372 -24.25 8.06 15.25
CA GLY A 372 -25.50 8.65 14.76
C GLY A 372 -25.56 10.18 14.94
N GLY A 373 -24.71 10.74 15.81
CA GLY A 373 -24.54 12.18 16.04
C GLY A 373 -23.73 12.91 14.97
N LEU A 374 -23.08 12.21 14.03
CA LEU A 374 -22.27 12.83 12.98
C LEU A 374 -23.15 13.54 11.92
N PRO A 375 -22.99 14.87 11.71
CA PRO A 375 -23.91 15.64 10.87
C PRO A 375 -23.70 15.44 9.37
N ARG A 376 -22.50 15.05 8.94
CA ARG A 376 -22.15 14.92 7.52
C ARG A 376 -21.95 13.48 7.06
N LEU A 377 -22.22 12.50 7.92
CA LEU A 377 -21.95 11.10 7.63
C LEU A 377 -22.82 10.58 6.48
N GLN A 378 -22.18 10.33 5.33
CA GLN A 378 -22.84 9.82 4.12
C GLN A 378 -22.57 8.33 3.91
N ARG A 379 -21.45 7.82 4.42
CA ARG A 379 -21.05 6.44 4.27
C ARG A 379 -20.62 5.84 5.59
N LEU A 380 -21.29 4.78 6.00
CA LEU A 380 -20.95 3.99 7.17
C LEU A 380 -20.66 2.55 6.76
N VAL A 381 -19.53 2.03 7.21
CA VAL A 381 -19.14 0.63 7.09
C VAL A 381 -18.90 0.09 8.49
N LEU A 382 -19.76 -0.83 8.94
CA LEU A 382 -19.61 -1.55 10.20
C LEU A 382 -19.04 -2.94 9.90
N LYS A 383 -17.91 -3.30 10.51
CA LYS A 383 -17.35 -4.65 10.44
C LYS A 383 -17.70 -5.39 11.73
N ALA A 384 -18.41 -6.50 11.60
CA ALA A 384 -18.56 -7.43 12.71
C ALA A 384 -17.19 -8.02 13.10
N LEU A 385 -16.88 -7.95 14.39
CA LEU A 385 -15.95 -8.82 15.11
C LEU A 385 -16.46 -10.28 15.14
N PRO A 386 -15.61 -11.28 14.87
CA PRO A 386 -15.96 -12.68 15.11
C PRO A 386 -15.75 -13.01 16.61
N LEU A 387 -16.63 -12.52 17.48
CA LEU A 387 -16.62 -12.82 18.92
C LEU A 387 -17.43 -14.08 19.22
N GLU A 388 -16.98 -14.86 20.22
CA GLU A 388 -17.76 -15.92 20.86
C GLU A 388 -18.22 -15.46 22.27
N PRO A 389 -19.47 -15.73 22.69
CA PRO A 389 -20.51 -16.42 21.93
C PRO A 389 -21.18 -15.52 20.89
N GLU A 390 -21.38 -16.05 19.68
CA GLU A 390 -22.30 -15.47 18.71
C GLU A 390 -23.75 -15.63 19.23
N PRO A 391 -24.68 -14.69 18.92
CA PRO A 391 -24.50 -13.48 18.10
C PRO A 391 -24.73 -12.19 18.89
N TYR A 392 -23.79 -11.24 18.82
CA TYR A 392 -24.12 -9.83 19.07
C TYR A 392 -24.67 -9.20 17.78
N SER A 393 -25.38 -8.10 17.92
CA SER A 393 -26.14 -7.47 16.84
C SER A 393 -25.92 -5.98 16.80
N VAL A 394 -26.15 -5.38 15.64
CA VAL A 394 -26.06 -3.92 15.50
C VAL A 394 -27.02 -3.21 16.43
N LYS A 395 -26.47 -2.26 17.18
CA LYS A 395 -27.21 -1.48 18.16
C LYS A 395 -28.40 -0.79 17.50
N VAL A 396 -29.59 -1.04 18.04
CA VAL A 396 -30.85 -0.46 17.55
C VAL A 396 -30.80 1.07 17.64
N ASP A 397 -30.22 1.61 18.72
CA ASP A 397 -30.13 3.06 18.95
C ASP A 397 -29.27 3.78 17.92
N LEU A 398 -28.16 3.16 17.48
CA LEU A 398 -27.38 3.66 16.35
C LEU A 398 -28.24 3.78 15.09
N MET A 399 -28.96 2.71 14.74
CA MET A 399 -29.80 2.70 13.55
C MET A 399 -30.94 3.72 13.64
N ARG A 400 -31.54 3.90 14.83
CA ARG A 400 -32.58 4.89 15.07
C ARG A 400 -32.05 6.32 14.88
N LYS A 401 -30.91 6.67 15.51
CA LYS A 401 -30.27 7.98 15.35
C LYS A 401 -29.89 8.25 13.88
N LEU A 402 -29.36 7.26 13.16
CA LEU A 402 -29.06 7.38 11.72
C LEU A 402 -30.31 7.61 10.87
N ALA A 403 -31.41 6.91 11.20
CA ALA A 403 -32.68 7.05 10.51
C ALA A 403 -33.34 8.41 10.74
N GLU A 404 -33.26 8.94 11.96
CA GLU A 404 -33.76 10.28 12.31
C GLU A 404 -33.07 11.38 11.52
N ARG A 405 -31.76 11.26 11.30
CA ARG A 405 -31.01 12.24 10.49
C ARG A 405 -31.22 12.08 9.00
N ASN A 406 -31.40 10.84 8.55
CA ASN A 406 -31.64 10.49 7.15
C ASN A 406 -30.67 11.19 6.18
N VAL A 407 -29.36 11.23 6.51
CA VAL A 407 -28.30 11.79 5.66
C VAL A 407 -27.47 10.71 4.96
N LEU A 408 -27.57 9.47 5.43
CA LEU A 408 -26.76 8.34 5.00
C LEU A 408 -27.14 7.88 3.58
N GLN A 409 -26.14 7.74 2.71
CA GLN A 409 -26.31 7.27 1.33
C GLN A 409 -25.75 5.85 1.14
N HIS A 410 -24.85 5.40 2.00
CA HIS A 410 -24.25 4.08 1.94
C HIS A 410 -24.14 3.48 3.33
N LEU A 411 -24.79 2.33 3.52
CA LEU A 411 -24.68 1.51 4.72
C LEU A 411 -24.17 0.13 4.33
N GLN A 412 -23.04 -0.26 4.91
CA GLN A 412 -22.50 -1.59 4.77
C GLN A 412 -22.32 -2.21 6.15
N LEU A 413 -23.10 -3.25 6.39
CA LEU A 413 -22.97 -4.16 7.51
C LEU A 413 -22.12 -5.34 7.02
N GLY A 414 -20.98 -5.56 7.68
CA GLY A 414 -19.94 -6.50 7.26
C GLY A 414 -20.43 -7.96 7.21
N LYS A 415 -19.51 -8.89 6.95
CA LYS A 415 -19.80 -10.33 7.05
C LYS A 415 -20.03 -10.69 8.51
N ALA A 416 -21.24 -10.47 8.99
CA ALA A 416 -21.68 -10.83 10.32
C ALA A 416 -22.38 -12.20 10.30
N GLY A 417 -22.57 -12.74 11.50
CA GLY A 417 -23.37 -13.94 11.72
C GLY A 417 -24.85 -13.75 11.38
N PRO A 418 -25.65 -14.82 11.45
CA PRO A 418 -27.09 -14.73 11.26
C PRO A 418 -27.72 -13.77 12.28
N ASN A 419 -28.76 -13.05 11.86
CA ASN A 419 -29.54 -12.13 12.71
C ASN A 419 -28.76 -10.93 13.28
N TYR A 420 -27.59 -10.61 12.72
CA TYR A 420 -26.82 -9.43 13.09
C TYR A 420 -27.62 -8.12 12.99
N VAL A 421 -28.65 -8.07 12.13
CA VAL A 421 -29.61 -6.97 12.08
C VAL A 421 -30.90 -7.36 12.81
N PRO A 422 -31.17 -6.79 14.01
CA PRO A 422 -32.44 -6.92 14.71
C PRO A 422 -33.61 -6.40 13.88
N SER A 423 -34.84 -6.88 14.15
CA SER A 423 -36.04 -6.38 13.45
C SER A 423 -36.22 -4.87 13.63
N ASP A 424 -35.98 -4.35 14.84
CA ASP A 424 -36.06 -2.90 15.12
C ASP A 424 -35.00 -2.10 14.34
N SER A 425 -33.80 -2.67 14.19
CA SER A 425 -32.74 -2.07 13.37
C SER A 425 -33.11 -2.08 11.89
N LEU A 426 -33.76 -3.14 11.40
CA LEU A 426 -34.26 -3.24 10.04
C LEU A 426 -35.39 -2.22 9.77
N GLU A 427 -36.30 -2.05 10.72
CA GLU A 427 -37.34 -1.01 10.67
C GLU A 427 -36.71 0.39 10.63
N ALA A 428 -35.72 0.67 11.48
CA ALA A 428 -34.97 1.93 11.44
C ALA A 428 -34.28 2.14 10.08
N ILE A 429 -33.60 1.11 9.54
CA ILE A 429 -32.98 1.17 8.22
C ILE A 429 -34.01 1.50 7.13
N SER A 430 -35.22 0.93 7.18
CA SER A 430 -36.26 1.20 6.18
C SER A 430 -36.70 2.68 6.10
N ARG A 431 -36.47 3.45 7.18
CA ARG A 431 -36.76 4.89 7.24
C ARG A 431 -35.65 5.78 6.65
N MET A 432 -34.50 5.21 6.30
CA MET A 432 -33.36 5.94 5.69
C MET A 432 -33.58 6.19 4.20
N THR A 433 -34.57 7.00 3.84
CA THR A 433 -35.03 7.16 2.45
C THR A 433 -33.97 7.69 1.47
N ARG A 434 -32.88 8.31 1.94
CA ARG A 434 -31.75 8.74 1.09
C ARG A 434 -30.73 7.65 0.78
N LEU A 435 -30.92 6.44 1.32
CA LEU A 435 -29.98 5.35 1.18
C LEU A 435 -29.92 4.85 -0.27
N ARG A 436 -28.73 4.88 -0.87
CA ARG A 436 -28.46 4.46 -2.25
C ARG A 436 -27.80 3.10 -2.32
N THR A 437 -27.09 2.70 -1.28
CA THR A 437 -26.44 1.39 -1.18
C THR A 437 -26.68 0.80 0.18
N LEU A 438 -27.22 -0.42 0.20
CA LEU A 438 -27.38 -1.24 1.39
C LEU A 438 -26.70 -2.58 1.16
N VAL A 439 -25.79 -2.93 2.05
CA VAL A 439 -25.12 -4.24 2.07
C VAL A 439 -25.33 -4.86 3.44
N MET A 440 -26.08 -5.94 3.50
CA MET A 440 -26.35 -6.69 4.73
C MET A 440 -26.49 -8.19 4.42
N PRO A 441 -25.36 -8.89 4.20
CA PRO A 441 -25.39 -10.32 3.91
C PRO A 441 -25.81 -11.14 5.14
N ASN A 442 -26.11 -12.43 4.93
CA ASN A 442 -26.37 -13.45 5.94
C ASN A 442 -27.54 -13.16 6.88
N GLN A 443 -28.62 -12.54 6.39
CA GLN A 443 -29.79 -12.28 7.23
C GLN A 443 -30.73 -13.49 7.26
N GLU A 444 -30.91 -14.10 8.42
CA GLU A 444 -31.89 -15.16 8.71
C GLU A 444 -33.29 -14.62 9.02
N ARG A 445 -33.63 -13.47 8.41
CA ARG A 445 -34.96 -12.87 8.49
C ARG A 445 -35.89 -13.49 7.49
N SER A 446 -37.18 -13.54 7.83
CA SER A 446 -38.21 -13.99 6.90
C SER A 446 -38.24 -13.08 5.68
N GLY A 447 -38.60 -13.65 4.53
CA GLY A 447 -38.78 -12.87 3.30
C GLY A 447 -39.76 -11.70 3.47
N GLN A 448 -40.75 -11.84 4.37
CA GLN A 448 -41.74 -10.80 4.69
C GLN A 448 -41.14 -9.62 5.46
N GLU A 449 -40.29 -9.88 6.46
CA GLU A 449 -39.59 -8.81 7.21
C GLU A 449 -38.68 -8.00 6.28
N LEU A 450 -37.98 -8.65 5.35
CA LEU A 450 -37.12 -7.97 4.38
C LEU A 450 -37.90 -7.08 3.40
N LEU A 451 -39.23 -7.24 3.26
CA LEU A 451 -40.05 -6.36 2.43
C LEU A 451 -40.18 -4.94 3.01
N MET A 452 -39.84 -4.72 4.28
CA MET A 452 -39.79 -3.36 4.85
C MET A 452 -38.83 -2.45 4.06
N LEU A 453 -37.81 -3.04 3.40
CA LEU A 453 -36.85 -2.31 2.57
C LEU A 453 -37.48 -1.67 1.31
N ARG A 454 -38.71 -2.02 0.94
CA ARG A 454 -39.44 -1.38 -0.18
C ARG A 454 -39.57 0.14 0.00
N ALA A 455 -39.52 0.62 1.24
CA ALA A 455 -39.54 2.05 1.55
C ALA A 455 -38.31 2.82 1.04
N LEU A 456 -37.21 2.13 0.69
CA LEU A 456 -35.95 2.72 0.24
C LEU A 456 -35.95 3.01 -1.27
N THR A 457 -36.85 3.87 -1.73
CA THR A 457 -37.09 4.10 -3.17
C THR A 457 -35.88 4.66 -3.94
N ASP A 458 -34.92 5.28 -3.25
CA ASP A 458 -33.64 5.76 -3.82
C ASP A 458 -32.53 4.69 -3.92
N LEU A 459 -32.80 3.46 -3.48
CA LEU A 459 -31.81 2.40 -3.42
C LEU A 459 -31.37 1.97 -4.83
N ARG A 460 -30.06 2.06 -5.08
CA ARG A 460 -29.42 1.69 -6.35
C ARG A 460 -28.68 0.37 -6.27
N ARG A 461 -28.21 0.00 -5.09
CA ARG A 461 -27.51 -1.27 -4.84
C ARG A 461 -28.02 -1.93 -3.56
N LEU A 462 -28.39 -3.20 -3.68
CA LEU A 462 -28.83 -4.04 -2.57
C LEU A 462 -28.05 -5.36 -2.58
N ASP A 463 -27.49 -5.72 -1.43
CA ASP A 463 -26.81 -7.00 -1.23
C ASP A 463 -27.40 -7.73 -0.02
N LEU A 464 -28.11 -8.83 -0.31
CA LEU A 464 -28.75 -9.74 0.63
C LEU A 464 -28.17 -11.16 0.51
N SER A 465 -26.92 -11.26 0.06
CA SER A 465 -26.24 -12.55 -0.14
C SER A 465 -26.25 -13.37 1.16
N GLY A 466 -26.54 -14.67 1.08
CA GLY A 466 -26.57 -15.58 2.23
C GLY A 466 -27.87 -15.55 3.04
N SER A 467 -28.88 -14.76 2.64
CA SER A 467 -30.18 -14.78 3.32
C SER A 467 -30.92 -16.09 3.08
N ALA A 468 -31.07 -16.90 4.13
CA ALA A 468 -31.59 -18.27 4.06
C ALA A 468 -33.07 -18.33 3.67
N PHE A 469 -33.89 -17.38 4.12
CA PHE A 469 -35.35 -17.39 3.92
C PHE A 469 -35.84 -16.45 2.81
N LEU A 470 -34.94 -15.93 1.98
CA LEU A 470 -35.28 -15.03 0.89
C LEU A 470 -35.70 -15.81 -0.37
N GLY A 471 -37.00 -15.80 -0.67
CA GLY A 471 -37.58 -16.51 -1.82
C GLY A 471 -37.75 -15.65 -3.09
N ASN A 472 -38.02 -16.31 -4.23
CA ASN A 472 -38.15 -15.65 -5.53
C ASN A 472 -39.20 -14.53 -5.56
N TYR A 473 -40.36 -14.75 -4.94
CA TYR A 473 -41.46 -13.77 -4.93
C TYR A 473 -41.11 -12.55 -4.08
N ASN A 474 -40.50 -12.74 -2.90
CA ASN A 474 -40.05 -11.63 -2.06
C ASN A 474 -39.06 -10.72 -2.80
N VAL A 475 -38.13 -11.33 -3.55
CA VAL A 475 -37.19 -10.58 -4.39
C VAL A 475 -37.89 -9.86 -5.54
N ALA A 476 -38.80 -10.52 -6.25
CA ALA A 476 -39.54 -9.90 -7.35
C ALA A 476 -40.30 -8.67 -6.87
N ASP A 477 -40.98 -8.77 -5.73
CA ASP A 477 -41.71 -7.64 -5.17
C ASP A 477 -40.77 -6.53 -4.65
N LEU A 478 -39.62 -6.87 -4.05
CA LEU A 478 -38.61 -5.89 -3.67
C LEU A 478 -38.13 -5.11 -4.90
N VAL A 479 -37.85 -5.83 -5.99
CA VAL A 479 -37.49 -5.17 -7.24
C VAL A 479 -38.65 -4.31 -7.70
N GLN A 480 -39.90 -4.77 -7.76
CA GLN A 480 -41.04 -3.97 -8.21
C GLN A 480 -41.10 -2.57 -7.55
N GLU A 481 -40.91 -2.47 -6.24
CA GLU A 481 -40.94 -1.18 -5.53
C GLU A 481 -39.63 -0.37 -5.66
N LEU A 482 -38.47 -1.03 -5.70
CA LEU A 482 -37.16 -0.40 -5.78
C LEU A 482 -36.81 -0.03 -7.24
N ARG A 483 -37.53 0.95 -7.80
CA ARG A 483 -37.42 1.35 -9.22
C ARG A 483 -36.04 1.85 -9.65
N ARG A 484 -35.26 2.39 -8.71
CA ARG A 484 -33.89 2.90 -8.95
C ARG A 484 -32.81 1.82 -8.79
N LEU A 485 -33.18 0.59 -8.44
CA LEU A 485 -32.25 -0.51 -8.20
C LEU A 485 -31.54 -0.95 -9.48
N LYS A 486 -30.22 -0.80 -9.50
CA LYS A 486 -29.34 -1.17 -10.62
C LYS A 486 -28.53 -2.43 -10.35
N VAL A 487 -28.23 -2.72 -9.09
CA VAL A 487 -27.40 -3.87 -8.68
C VAL A 487 -28.08 -4.62 -7.56
N LEU A 488 -28.31 -5.92 -7.76
CA LEU A 488 -28.87 -6.83 -6.77
C LEU A 488 -27.97 -8.05 -6.60
N LYS A 489 -27.51 -8.29 -5.38
CA LYS A 489 -26.67 -9.44 -5.03
C LYS A 489 -27.43 -10.39 -4.10
N LEU A 490 -27.51 -11.66 -4.52
CA LEU A 490 -28.24 -12.73 -3.87
C LEU A 490 -27.40 -14.02 -3.82
N GLN A 491 -26.09 -13.88 -3.64
CA GLN A 491 -25.19 -15.04 -3.65
C GLN A 491 -25.55 -15.98 -2.50
N ARG A 492 -25.45 -17.30 -2.70
CA ARG A 492 -25.71 -18.31 -1.63
C ARG A 492 -27.09 -18.22 -0.96
N CYS A 493 -28.12 -17.71 -1.62
CA CYS A 493 -29.50 -17.75 -1.13
C CYS A 493 -30.19 -19.08 -1.54
N PRO A 494 -30.50 -19.99 -0.60
CA PRO A 494 -30.90 -21.38 -0.92
C PRO A 494 -32.32 -21.51 -1.50
N LEU A 495 -33.20 -20.54 -1.24
CA LEU A 495 -34.57 -20.51 -1.75
C LEU A 495 -34.71 -19.77 -3.10
N ILE A 496 -33.63 -19.14 -3.56
CA ILE A 496 -33.58 -18.53 -4.90
C ILE A 496 -33.37 -19.63 -5.93
N SER A 497 -34.22 -19.63 -6.95
CA SER A 497 -34.21 -20.61 -8.03
C SER A 497 -34.42 -19.94 -9.39
N ARG A 498 -34.32 -20.73 -10.46
CA ARG A 498 -34.53 -20.25 -11.85
C ARG A 498 -35.86 -19.53 -12.08
N ARG A 499 -36.86 -19.73 -11.22
CA ARG A 499 -38.15 -19.03 -11.29
C ARG A 499 -38.03 -17.52 -11.08
N LEU A 500 -36.95 -17.03 -10.48
CA LEU A 500 -36.72 -15.59 -10.30
C LEU A 500 -36.53 -14.85 -11.63
N LEU A 501 -35.80 -15.43 -12.57
CA LEU A 501 -35.43 -14.77 -13.83
C LEU A 501 -36.64 -14.28 -14.64
N PRO A 502 -37.68 -15.10 -14.94
CA PRO A 502 -38.84 -14.61 -15.68
C PRO A 502 -39.63 -13.54 -14.91
N LEU A 503 -39.68 -13.60 -13.57
CA LEU A 503 -40.34 -12.57 -12.76
C LEU A 503 -39.63 -11.22 -12.91
N LEU A 504 -38.30 -11.20 -12.80
CA LEU A 504 -37.51 -9.98 -12.96
C LEU A 504 -37.55 -9.44 -14.39
N VAL A 505 -37.51 -10.30 -15.40
CA VAL A 505 -37.61 -9.86 -16.81
C VAL A 505 -38.98 -9.24 -17.09
N ALA A 506 -40.06 -9.80 -16.56
CA ALA A 506 -41.40 -9.22 -16.69
C ALA A 506 -41.44 -7.82 -16.04
N GLU A 507 -40.91 -7.68 -14.82
CA GLU A 507 -40.86 -6.41 -14.11
C GLU A 507 -40.03 -5.34 -14.84
N MET A 508 -38.84 -5.69 -15.32
CA MET A 508 -37.99 -4.76 -16.07
C MET A 508 -38.62 -4.29 -17.39
N ARG A 509 -39.45 -5.13 -18.04
CA ARG A 509 -40.23 -4.71 -19.22
C ARG A 509 -41.31 -3.71 -18.84
N THR A 510 -42.03 -3.95 -17.75
CA THR A 510 -43.06 -3.04 -17.24
C THR A 510 -42.46 -1.65 -16.97
N ARG A 511 -41.30 -1.59 -16.30
CA ARG A 511 -40.58 -0.33 -16.05
C ARG A 511 -40.22 0.40 -17.34
N ARG A 512 -39.68 -0.32 -18.33
CA ARG A 512 -39.23 0.27 -19.60
C ARG A 512 -40.39 0.84 -20.43
N LEU A 513 -41.57 0.25 -20.33
CA LEU A 513 -42.76 0.70 -21.06
C LEU A 513 -43.46 1.87 -20.35
N ASN A 514 -43.46 1.87 -19.02
CA ASN A 514 -44.29 2.78 -18.23
C ASN A 514 -43.55 4.03 -17.73
N ASP A 515 -42.22 4.04 -17.73
CA ASP A 515 -41.46 5.08 -17.04
C ASP A 515 -40.55 5.88 -17.98
N SER A 516 -40.85 7.18 -18.10
CA SER A 516 -40.02 8.15 -18.80
C SER A 516 -38.93 8.75 -17.91
N ASP A 517 -38.93 8.49 -16.60
CA ASP A 517 -37.93 9.01 -15.67
C ASP A 517 -36.52 8.45 -16.01
N PRO A 518 -35.53 9.31 -16.33
CA PRO A 518 -34.16 8.86 -16.59
C PRO A 518 -33.48 8.22 -15.37
N GLU A 519 -33.95 8.46 -14.16
CA GLU A 519 -33.38 7.89 -12.93
C GLU A 519 -33.80 6.42 -12.70
N VAL A 520 -34.87 5.96 -13.36
CA VAL A 520 -35.35 4.58 -13.24
C VAL A 520 -34.38 3.62 -13.91
N ALA A 521 -34.06 2.53 -13.21
CA ALA A 521 -33.12 1.56 -13.71
C ALA A 521 -33.71 0.79 -14.90
N ARG A 522 -33.14 1.00 -16.10
CA ARG A 522 -33.53 0.31 -17.34
C ARG A 522 -32.90 -1.09 -17.46
N CYS A 523 -31.86 -1.36 -16.68
CA CYS A 523 -31.18 -2.64 -16.63
C CYS A 523 -30.81 -2.96 -15.17
N LEU A 524 -30.93 -4.24 -14.81
CA LEU A 524 -30.57 -4.77 -13.50
C LEU A 524 -29.35 -5.70 -13.64
N GLU A 525 -28.29 -5.43 -12.88
CA GLU A 525 -27.19 -6.37 -12.68
C GLU A 525 -27.53 -7.31 -11.52
N LEU A 526 -27.67 -8.58 -11.82
CA LEU A 526 -28.05 -9.62 -10.87
C LEU A 526 -26.87 -10.57 -10.62
N ASP A 527 -26.38 -10.62 -9.40
CA ASP A 527 -25.31 -11.53 -8.97
C ASP A 527 -25.91 -12.65 -8.12
N VAL A 528 -26.02 -13.83 -8.72
CA VAL A 528 -26.60 -15.05 -8.11
C VAL A 528 -25.56 -16.16 -8.02
N SER A 529 -24.28 -15.78 -7.93
CA SER A 529 -23.16 -16.70 -7.81
C SER A 529 -23.35 -17.66 -6.61
N ALA A 530 -22.98 -18.93 -6.78
CA ALA A 530 -23.17 -19.98 -5.79
C ALA A 530 -24.62 -20.14 -5.27
N THR A 531 -25.63 -19.90 -6.12
CA THR A 531 -27.03 -20.30 -5.89
C THR A 531 -27.44 -21.43 -6.83
N LYS A 532 -28.61 -22.05 -6.62
CA LYS A 532 -29.13 -23.17 -7.43
C LYS A 532 -29.59 -22.77 -8.84
N ILE A 533 -29.00 -21.76 -9.46
CA ILE A 533 -29.27 -21.32 -10.84
C ILE A 533 -28.21 -21.95 -11.75
N VAL A 534 -28.61 -22.91 -12.58
CA VAL A 534 -27.73 -23.69 -13.47
C VAL A 534 -27.40 -22.89 -14.75
N SER A 535 -26.19 -23.05 -15.32
CA SER A 535 -25.70 -22.23 -16.46
C SER A 535 -26.56 -22.29 -17.73
N ASP A 536 -27.15 -23.44 -18.02
CA ASP A 536 -27.76 -23.68 -19.33
C ASP A 536 -29.05 -22.88 -19.54
N ASP A 537 -29.70 -22.46 -18.44
CA ASP A 537 -30.91 -21.63 -18.44
C ASP A 537 -30.63 -20.14 -18.81
N LEU A 538 -29.35 -19.72 -18.91
CA LEU A 538 -28.96 -18.33 -19.21
C LEU A 538 -28.93 -17.97 -20.70
N LEU A 539 -28.93 -18.96 -21.60
CA LEU A 539 -28.89 -18.72 -23.05
C LEU A 539 -30.13 -17.97 -23.57
N LEU A 540 -31.19 -17.89 -22.76
CA LEU A 540 -32.44 -17.16 -23.06
C LEU A 540 -32.56 -15.78 -22.39
N VAL A 541 -31.59 -15.37 -21.55
CA VAL A 541 -31.68 -14.08 -20.86
C VAL A 541 -31.22 -12.94 -21.78
N ARG A 542 -32.17 -12.07 -22.11
CA ARG A 542 -31.94 -10.83 -22.85
C ARG A 542 -30.96 -9.91 -22.10
N ARG A 543 -29.71 -9.85 -22.59
CA ARG A 543 -28.60 -9.08 -22.00
C ARG A 543 -28.87 -7.57 -21.90
N ASP A 544 -29.87 -7.05 -22.62
CA ASP A 544 -30.25 -5.63 -22.59
C ASP A 544 -31.06 -5.23 -21.35
N LEU A 545 -31.74 -6.18 -20.69
CA LEU A 545 -32.59 -5.91 -19.52
C LEU A 545 -32.02 -6.45 -18.21
N LEU A 546 -31.35 -7.60 -18.26
CA LEU A 546 -30.82 -8.29 -17.09
C LEU A 546 -29.40 -8.77 -17.38
N LYS A 547 -28.43 -8.22 -16.65
CA LYS A 547 -27.04 -8.68 -16.70
C LYS A 547 -26.80 -9.63 -15.53
N VAL A 548 -26.87 -10.93 -15.81
CA VAL A 548 -26.65 -11.96 -14.79
C VAL A 548 -25.16 -12.27 -14.69
N LEU A 549 -24.62 -12.12 -13.49
CA LEU A 549 -23.27 -12.56 -13.13
C LEU A 549 -23.37 -13.88 -12.38
N ILE A 550 -22.77 -14.93 -12.94
CA ILE A 550 -22.58 -16.22 -12.28
C ILE A 550 -21.09 -16.50 -12.23
N LYS A 551 -20.55 -16.60 -11.02
CA LYS A 551 -19.26 -17.22 -10.73
C LYS A 551 -19.54 -18.52 -9.98
N PHE A 552 -19.02 -19.62 -10.52
CA PHE A 552 -19.12 -20.95 -9.90
C PHE A 552 -18.20 -21.06 -8.69
#